data_AF-A0A9W8NVV6-F1
#
_entry.id   AF-A0A9W8NVV6-F1
#
_cell.length_a   1.000
_cell.length_b   1.000
_cell.length_c   1.000
_cell.angle_alpha   90.00
_cell.angle_beta   90.00
_cell.angle_gamma   90.00
#
_symmetry.space_group_name_H-M   'P 1'
#
loop_
_entity.id
_entity.type
_entity.pdbx_description
1 polymer ?
#
loop_
_entity_poly.entity_id
_entity_poly.type
_entity_poly.pdbx_seq_one_letter_code
_entity_poly.pdbx_strand_id
1 'polypeptide(L)'
;MLVLQPLLARLSLRPSMFHVVDIKSFVLYRPSSSQLLCKSANSLDTIEIDTALLLTYLFSGRLELRERWKENEGNNIDFLNPLESLLKGTLEVDGYRFKLKIGRKIWASVSSWVFLAGYGGNLTTTATVSPQSAPPARFTRDIRPLKIDLDSASYASLEIILKAFIISIPSGGQGLVEFSVLAPQIKWFSTEFVLCAISFRHPVSNDTPTPTPMLLSLKHVIEILSSACTSSLSDLSPLRIISCTNSSSERSSALCQVVRDRDSGEGRRNAYGEGAWMRKRSIMIWQAAVLQVGWVQRWVVVVSKPCPGTRG
;
A
#
# COMPACT_ATOMS: atom_id res chain seq x y z
N MET A 1 10.11 28.36 13.68
CA MET A 1 9.95 27.08 14.40
C MET A 1 8.57 27.11 15.03
N LEU A 2 7.54 26.65 14.29
CA LEU A 2 6.16 26.67 14.78
C LEU A 2 6.02 25.58 15.85
N VAL A 3 5.93 26.02 17.10
CA VAL A 3 5.78 25.16 18.25
C VAL A 3 4.36 24.62 18.24
N LEU A 4 4.17 23.39 17.77
CA LEU A 4 2.91 22.62 17.86
C LEU A 4 2.60 22.16 19.32
N GLN A 5 3.49 22.44 20.28
CA GLN A 5 3.35 21.96 21.67
C GLN A 5 2.18 22.56 22.48
N PRO A 6 1.78 23.85 22.37
CA PRO A 6 0.65 24.35 23.16
C PRO A 6 -0.70 23.80 22.66
N LEU A 7 -0.74 23.34 21.40
CA LEU A 7 -1.92 22.82 20.73
C LEU A 7 -2.22 21.36 21.15
N LEU A 8 -1.17 20.63 21.55
CA LEU A 8 -1.27 19.26 22.07
C LEU A 8 -1.42 19.20 23.60
N ALA A 9 -1.09 20.26 24.33
CA ALA A 9 -1.18 20.33 25.79
C ALA A 9 -2.61 20.53 26.34
N ARG A 10 -3.59 20.85 25.48
CA ARG A 10 -5.02 20.98 25.86
C ARG A 10 -5.92 19.83 25.39
N LEU A 11 -5.34 18.81 24.75
CA LEU A 11 -6.00 17.53 24.51
C LEU A 11 -6.00 16.73 25.83
N SER A 12 -6.91 17.10 26.74
CA SER A 12 -7.18 16.32 27.96
C SER A 12 -7.62 14.91 27.56
N LEU A 13 -6.72 13.96 27.81
CA LEU A 13 -6.91 12.53 27.65
C LEU A 13 -8.13 12.07 28.48
N ARG A 14 -9.24 11.74 27.80
CA ARG A 14 -10.19 10.77 28.35
C ARG A 14 -9.88 9.39 27.75
N PRO A 15 -9.84 8.30 28.54
CA PRO A 15 -9.36 7.00 28.05
C PRO A 15 -10.29 6.24 27.08
N SER A 16 -11.38 6.84 26.58
CA SER A 16 -12.43 6.06 25.91
C SER A 16 -13.22 6.78 24.80
N MET A 17 -12.73 7.88 24.24
CA MET A 17 -13.41 8.53 23.11
C MET A 17 -12.49 8.70 21.90
N PHE A 18 -12.91 8.13 20.78
CA PHE A 18 -12.35 8.40 19.46
C PHE A 18 -12.45 9.89 19.15
N HIS A 19 -11.33 10.55 18.86
CA HIS A 19 -11.36 11.89 18.30
C HIS A 19 -11.58 11.78 16.79
N VAL A 20 -12.84 11.89 16.37
CA VAL A 20 -13.15 12.12 14.96
C VAL A 20 -12.76 13.55 14.64
N VAL A 21 -11.63 13.72 13.97
CA VAL A 21 -11.26 15.00 13.37
C VAL A 21 -11.97 15.05 12.03
N ASP A 22 -13.20 15.58 12.04
CA ASP A 22 -13.84 16.05 10.81
C ASP A 22 -12.88 17.05 10.16
N ILE A 23 -12.62 16.97 8.85
CA ILE A 23 -11.64 17.83 8.18
C ILE A 23 -12.05 19.31 8.28
N LYS A 24 -13.35 19.66 8.38
CA LYS A 24 -13.76 21.03 8.76
C LYS A 24 -13.54 21.38 10.24
N SER A 25 -13.27 20.36 11.04
CA SER A 25 -12.92 20.42 12.46
C SER A 25 -11.44 20.09 12.68
N PHE A 26 -10.58 20.22 11.66
CA PHE A 26 -9.15 20.49 11.84
C PHE A 26 -9.01 21.88 12.49
N VAL A 27 -9.57 22.03 13.69
CA VAL A 27 -9.33 23.15 14.57
C VAL A 27 -7.91 22.95 15.05
N LEU A 28 -6.95 23.40 14.24
CA LEU A 28 -5.71 23.94 14.77
C LEU A 28 -6.15 25.02 15.76
N TYR A 29 -6.25 24.63 17.04
CA TYR A 29 -6.64 25.49 18.14
C TYR A 29 -5.71 26.70 18.14
N ARG A 30 -6.20 27.80 17.56
CA ARG A 30 -5.51 29.08 17.52
C ARG A 30 -5.34 29.51 18.98
N PRO A 31 -4.11 29.70 19.49
CA PRO A 31 -3.95 30.39 20.77
C PRO A 31 -4.58 31.76 20.58
N SER A 32 -5.62 32.01 21.37
CA SER A 32 -6.37 33.27 21.39
C SER A 32 -5.41 34.43 21.62
N SER A 33 -5.13 35.18 20.56
CA SER A 33 -4.68 36.56 20.60
C SER A 33 -5.09 37.19 19.27
N SER A 34 -6.09 38.04 19.38
CA SER A 34 -6.69 38.88 18.36
C SER A 34 -5.65 39.69 17.57
N GLN A 35 -5.32 39.23 16.37
CA GLN A 35 -4.98 40.09 15.24
C GLN A 35 -5.68 39.55 13.98
N LEU A 36 -6.69 40.30 13.53
CA LEU A 36 -7.27 40.24 12.21
C LEU A 36 -6.19 40.69 11.21
N LEU A 37 -5.37 39.74 10.76
CA LEU A 37 -4.60 39.90 9.55
C LEU A 37 -5.59 39.76 8.38
N CYS A 38 -6.05 40.89 7.84
CA CYS A 38 -6.53 40.94 6.46
C CYS A 38 -5.34 40.59 5.56
N LYS A 39 -5.14 39.30 5.31
CA LYS A 39 -4.14 38.83 4.35
C LYS A 39 -4.71 38.97 2.93
N SER A 40 -3.87 39.50 2.06
CA SER A 40 -4.08 39.64 0.62
C SER A 40 -4.63 38.34 0.00
N ALA A 41 -5.69 38.46 -0.80
CA ALA A 41 -6.52 37.38 -1.33
C ALA A 41 -5.84 36.44 -2.35
N ASN A 42 -4.52 36.53 -2.57
CA ASN A 42 -3.88 35.95 -3.76
C ASN A 42 -2.83 34.86 -3.49
N SER A 43 -2.61 34.42 -2.24
CA SER A 43 -1.77 33.23 -1.98
C SER A 43 -2.37 32.38 -0.86
N LEU A 44 -2.81 31.17 -1.19
CA LEU A 44 -3.22 30.18 -0.20
C LEU A 44 -2.04 29.91 0.76
N ASP A 45 -2.27 30.15 2.06
CA ASP A 45 -1.29 29.83 3.09
C ASP A 45 -1.08 28.31 3.10
N THR A 46 0.18 27.86 2.99
CA THR A 46 0.53 26.44 3.00
C THR A 46 0.90 25.99 4.42
N ILE A 47 0.24 24.93 4.91
CA ILE A 47 0.54 24.28 6.18
C ILE A 47 1.33 22.99 5.92
N GLU A 48 2.53 22.91 6.47
CA GLU A 48 3.35 21.70 6.43
C GLU A 48 3.03 20.80 7.63
N ILE A 49 2.57 19.58 7.36
CA ILE A 49 2.34 18.54 8.38
C ILE A 49 3.56 17.64 8.44
N ASP A 50 4.15 17.46 9.63
CA ASP A 50 5.19 16.45 9.83
C ASP A 50 4.60 15.04 9.65
N THR A 51 5.16 14.29 8.70
CA THR A 51 4.64 12.96 8.33
C THR A 51 4.79 11.95 9.47
N ALA A 52 5.83 12.05 10.31
CA ALA A 52 6.02 11.12 11.42
C ALA A 52 4.94 11.32 12.48
N LEU A 53 4.64 12.59 12.75
CA LEU A 53 3.56 12.96 13.65
C LEU A 53 2.21 12.47 13.12
N LEU A 54 1.92 12.74 11.84
CA LEU A 54 0.70 12.28 11.19
C LEU A 54 0.53 10.75 11.30
N LEU A 55 1.54 9.98 10.90
CA LEU A 55 1.50 8.51 10.97
C LEU A 55 1.33 8.02 12.41
N THR A 56 1.96 8.66 13.39
CA THR A 56 1.80 8.31 14.80
C THR A 56 0.35 8.47 15.25
N TYR A 57 -0.31 9.57 14.85
CA TYR A 57 -1.72 9.79 15.17
C TYR A 57 -2.67 8.85 14.41
N LEU A 58 -2.42 8.60 13.13
CA LEU A 58 -3.20 7.64 12.33
C LEU A 58 -3.08 6.22 12.93
N PHE A 59 -1.85 5.74 13.16
CA PHE A 59 -1.59 4.38 13.64
C PHE A 59 -2.05 4.14 15.07
N SER A 60 -2.16 5.19 15.88
CA SER A 60 -2.74 5.10 17.23
C SER A 60 -4.26 5.22 17.24
N GLY A 61 -4.90 5.44 16.09
CA GLY A 61 -6.34 5.69 15.99
C GLY A 61 -6.79 7.02 16.61
N ARG A 62 -5.85 7.90 16.95
CA ARG A 62 -6.12 9.23 17.52
C ARG A 62 -6.48 10.26 16.46
N LEU A 63 -6.20 9.95 15.20
CA LEU A 63 -6.60 10.75 14.04
C LEU A 63 -7.26 9.83 13.02
N GLU A 64 -8.36 10.30 12.47
CA GLU A 64 -9.00 9.70 11.31
C GLU A 64 -9.22 10.79 10.27
N LEU A 65 -8.79 10.55 9.04
CA LEU A 65 -9.03 11.46 7.94
C LEU A 65 -10.43 11.13 7.37
N ARG A 66 -11.39 12.01 7.61
CA ARG A 66 -12.74 11.91 7.03
C ARG A 66 -13.04 13.16 6.24
N GLU A 67 -13.34 13.04 4.95
CA GLU A 67 -13.98 14.14 4.25
C GLU A 67 -15.40 14.30 4.79
N ARG A 68 -15.78 15.53 5.12
CA ARG A 68 -17.19 15.83 5.40
C ARG A 68 -17.94 15.83 4.07
N TRP A 69 -18.49 14.68 3.73
CA TRP A 69 -19.35 14.54 2.57
C TRP A 69 -20.60 15.42 2.76
N LYS A 70 -21.02 16.08 1.67
CA LYS A 70 -22.32 16.73 1.59
C LYS A 70 -23.37 15.62 1.69
N GLU A 71 -24.27 15.72 2.67
CA GLU A 71 -25.29 14.70 3.03
C GLU A 71 -26.27 14.30 1.90
N ASN A 72 -26.12 14.82 0.67
CA ASN A 72 -27.12 14.71 -0.38
C ASN A 72 -26.86 13.64 -1.46
N GLU A 73 -25.74 12.91 -1.43
CA GLU A 73 -25.46 11.84 -2.41
C GLU A 73 -25.14 10.52 -1.66
N GLY A 74 -25.92 9.48 -1.96
CA GLY A 74 -26.12 8.30 -1.10
C GLY A 74 -24.87 7.59 -0.55
N ASN A 75 -24.87 7.38 0.76
CA ASN A 75 -24.31 6.29 1.59
C ASN A 75 -22.91 5.68 1.35
N ASN A 76 -22.09 6.11 0.39
CA ASN A 76 -20.74 5.55 0.23
C ASN A 76 -19.67 6.50 0.80
N ILE A 77 -19.20 6.21 2.02
CA ILE A 77 -18.09 6.95 2.64
C ILE A 77 -16.81 6.64 1.86
N ASP A 78 -16.31 7.62 1.12
CA ASP A 78 -15.04 7.51 0.41
C ASP A 78 -13.88 7.95 1.33
N PHE A 79 -13.18 6.97 1.90
CA PHE A 79 -12.03 7.20 2.78
C PHE A 79 -10.77 7.64 2.03
N LEU A 80 -10.75 7.53 0.69
CA LEU A 80 -9.53 7.73 -0.08
C LEU A 80 -9.32 9.18 -0.49
N ASN A 81 -10.39 9.92 -0.81
CA ASN A 81 -10.30 11.27 -1.37
C ASN A 81 -9.46 12.27 -0.55
N PRO A 82 -9.59 12.37 0.79
CA PRO A 82 -8.74 13.28 1.54
C PRO A 82 -7.28 12.85 1.59
N LEU A 83 -7.01 11.54 1.69
CA LEU A 83 -5.66 11.04 1.74
C LEU A 83 -4.98 11.14 0.37
N GLU A 84 -5.71 10.85 -0.70
CA GLU A 84 -5.29 11.06 -2.09
C GLU A 84 -4.90 12.52 -2.32
N SER A 85 -5.78 13.45 -1.90
CA SER A 85 -5.53 14.89 -1.97
C SER A 85 -4.34 15.32 -1.13
N LEU A 86 -4.17 14.73 0.06
CA LEU A 86 -3.04 15.03 0.96
C LEU A 86 -1.71 14.55 0.36
N LEU A 87 -1.69 13.35 -0.23
CA LEU A 87 -0.53 12.81 -0.94
C LEU A 87 -0.18 13.70 -2.15
N LYS A 88 -1.18 14.08 -2.96
CA LYS A 88 -0.99 15.01 -4.09
C LYS A 88 -0.58 16.44 -3.66
N GLY A 89 -0.65 16.76 -2.36
CA GLY A 89 -0.42 18.11 -1.84
C GLY A 89 -1.49 19.11 -2.27
N THR A 90 -2.67 18.62 -2.62
CA THR A 90 -3.85 19.39 -3.07
C THR A 90 -4.96 19.43 -2.02
N LEU A 91 -4.74 18.86 -0.83
CA LEU A 91 -5.73 18.94 0.25
C LEU A 91 -5.87 20.39 0.70
N GLU A 92 -7.07 20.95 0.53
CA GLU A 92 -7.41 22.31 0.94
C GLU A 92 -8.54 22.28 1.97
N VAL A 93 -8.32 22.94 3.11
CA VAL A 93 -9.27 23.00 4.22
C VAL A 93 -9.30 24.42 4.75
N ASP A 94 -10.48 25.03 4.77
CA ASP A 94 -10.70 26.39 5.27
C ASP A 94 -9.74 27.44 4.68
N GLY A 95 -9.40 27.31 3.39
CA GLY A 95 -8.49 28.21 2.68
C GLY A 95 -7.00 27.95 2.93
N TYR A 96 -6.64 26.87 3.62
CA TYR A 96 -5.25 26.44 3.80
C TYR A 96 -4.95 25.21 2.96
N ARG A 97 -3.79 25.20 2.31
CA ARG A 97 -3.28 24.02 1.59
C ARG A 97 -2.36 23.21 2.48
N PHE A 98 -2.66 21.92 2.63
CA PHE A 98 -1.86 21.02 3.46
C PHE A 98 -0.86 20.25 2.60
N LYS A 99 0.39 20.22 3.06
CA LYS A 99 1.47 19.45 2.43
C LYS A 99 2.17 18.58 3.46
N LEU A 100 2.52 17.37 3.06
CA LEU A 100 3.31 16.48 3.88
C LEU A 100 4.79 16.88 3.82
N LYS A 101 5.37 17.06 5.01
CA LYS A 101 6.80 17.26 5.19
C LYS A 101 7.44 15.97 5.67
N ILE A 102 8.42 15.47 4.93
CA ILE A 102 9.21 14.31 5.32
C ILE A 102 10.36 14.77 6.23
N GLY A 103 10.32 14.35 7.49
CA GLY A 103 11.43 14.57 8.42
C GLY A 103 12.65 13.70 8.09
N ARG A 104 13.85 14.19 8.44
CA ARG A 104 15.13 13.47 8.22
C ARG A 104 15.13 12.05 8.80
N LYS A 105 14.47 11.84 9.94
CA LYS A 105 14.39 10.52 10.59
C LYS A 105 13.63 9.50 9.74
N ILE A 106 12.45 9.86 9.19
CA ILE A 106 11.71 8.96 8.29
C ILE A 106 12.55 8.65 7.08
N TRP A 107 13.12 9.69 6.46
CA TRP A 107 13.91 9.54 5.24
C TRP A 107 15.08 8.58 5.48
N ALA A 108 15.90 8.81 6.51
CA ALA A 108 17.03 7.95 6.85
C ALA A 108 16.60 6.51 7.12
N SER A 109 15.45 6.35 7.79
CA SER A 109 14.90 5.05 8.15
C SER A 109 14.36 4.28 6.93
N VAL A 110 13.71 4.96 5.97
CA VAL A 110 13.28 4.37 4.70
C VAL A 110 14.48 4.02 3.83
N SER A 111 15.42 4.94 3.64
CA SER A 111 16.63 4.70 2.86
C SER A 111 17.42 3.52 3.41
N SER A 112 17.66 3.49 4.73
CA SER A 112 18.34 2.38 5.39
C SER A 112 17.62 1.04 5.17
N TRP A 113 16.30 1.00 5.30
CA TRP A 113 15.54 -0.22 5.02
C TRP A 113 15.65 -0.67 3.56
N VAL A 114 15.50 0.24 2.60
CA VAL A 114 15.59 -0.12 1.16
C VAL A 114 16.96 -0.68 0.81
N PHE A 115 18.06 -0.06 1.27
CA PHE A 115 19.41 -0.54 0.94
C PHE A 115 19.82 -1.79 1.72
N LEU A 116 19.65 -1.77 3.05
CA LEU A 116 20.11 -2.87 3.90
C LEU A 116 19.26 -4.12 3.72
N ALA A 117 17.94 -3.99 3.64
CA ALA A 117 17.07 -5.15 3.45
C ALA A 117 17.00 -5.60 1.98
N GLY A 118 17.23 -4.69 1.02
CA GLY A 118 17.20 -5.01 -0.41
C GLY A 118 18.41 -5.78 -0.89
N TYR A 119 19.61 -5.38 -0.42
CA TYR A 119 20.89 -5.93 -0.89
C TYR A 119 21.69 -6.67 0.18
N GLY A 120 21.44 -6.39 1.47
CA GLY A 120 22.24 -6.92 2.58
C GLY A 120 21.68 -8.18 3.26
N GLY A 121 20.53 -8.69 2.84
CA GLY A 121 19.83 -9.78 3.53
C GLY A 121 20.05 -11.17 2.93
N ASN A 122 20.93 -11.98 3.51
CA ASN A 122 20.96 -13.45 3.35
C ASN A 122 19.80 -14.15 4.09
N LEU A 123 18.74 -13.43 4.45
CA LEU A 123 17.58 -14.02 5.13
C LEU A 123 16.70 -14.70 4.08
N THR A 124 16.69 -16.04 4.13
CA THR A 124 15.79 -16.94 3.41
C THR A 124 14.34 -16.61 3.74
N THR A 125 13.80 -15.59 3.10
CA THR A 125 12.38 -15.24 3.20
C THR A 125 11.66 -16.02 2.10
N THR A 126 10.93 -17.05 2.48
CA THR A 126 10.12 -17.86 1.56
C THR A 126 8.88 -17.07 1.16
N ALA A 127 8.72 -16.81 -0.14
CA ALA A 127 7.46 -16.30 -0.65
C ALA A 127 6.36 -17.34 -0.39
N THR A 128 5.22 -16.89 0.16
CA THR A 128 4.11 -17.79 0.46
C THR A 128 3.38 -18.13 -0.85
N VAL A 129 3.54 -19.36 -1.33
CA VAL A 129 2.71 -19.92 -2.40
C VAL A 129 1.38 -20.31 -1.76
N SER A 130 0.33 -19.54 -2.01
CA SER A 130 -0.98 -19.78 -1.40
C SER A 130 -1.93 -20.47 -2.38
N PRO A 131 -2.44 -21.68 -2.05
CA PRO A 131 -3.59 -22.22 -2.76
C PRO A 131 -4.83 -21.39 -2.40
N GLN A 132 -5.44 -20.74 -3.38
CA GLN A 132 -6.59 -19.85 -3.18
C GLN A 132 -7.76 -20.62 -2.53
N SER A 133 -8.10 -20.31 -1.28
CA SER A 133 -9.15 -20.99 -0.51
C SER A 133 -10.55 -20.45 -0.85
N ALA A 134 -11.44 -21.31 -1.33
CA ALA A 134 -12.88 -21.04 -1.50
C ALA A 134 -13.65 -22.37 -1.31
N PRO A 135 -14.96 -22.34 -0.97
CA PRO A 135 -15.68 -23.42 -0.26
C PRO A 135 -15.77 -24.73 -1.07
N PRO A 136 -16.10 -25.86 -0.42
CA PRO A 136 -16.07 -27.18 -1.05
C PRO A 136 -17.18 -27.30 -2.11
N ALA A 137 -16.83 -27.00 -3.35
CA ALA A 137 -17.67 -27.25 -4.51
C ALA A 137 -17.19 -28.53 -5.22
N ARG A 138 -18.16 -29.43 -5.39
CA ARG A 138 -18.15 -30.74 -6.04
C ARG A 138 -17.20 -30.83 -7.25
N PHE A 139 -16.35 -31.85 -7.25
CA PHE A 139 -15.59 -32.52 -8.33
C PHE A 139 -15.76 -32.06 -9.81
N THR A 140 -15.65 -30.77 -10.11
CA THR A 140 -15.10 -30.30 -11.37
C THR A 140 -13.59 -30.17 -11.17
N ARG A 141 -12.78 -30.68 -12.11
CA ARG A 141 -11.33 -30.43 -12.15
C ARG A 141 -11.08 -28.96 -12.52
N ASP A 142 -11.53 -28.03 -11.69
CA ASP A 142 -11.16 -26.62 -11.79
C ASP A 142 -9.71 -26.51 -11.35
N ILE A 143 -8.79 -26.62 -12.31
CA ILE A 143 -7.37 -26.35 -12.11
C ILE A 143 -7.25 -24.87 -11.80
N ARG A 144 -7.34 -24.52 -10.52
CA ARG A 144 -7.11 -23.14 -10.07
C ARG A 144 -5.66 -22.78 -10.39
N PRO A 145 -5.42 -21.59 -10.94
CA PRO A 145 -4.07 -21.22 -11.28
C PRO A 145 -3.28 -20.97 -9.99
N LEU A 146 -2.03 -21.41 -10.00
CA LEU A 146 -1.13 -21.24 -8.85
C LEU A 146 -0.81 -19.76 -8.69
N LYS A 147 -0.86 -19.20 -7.47
CA LYS A 147 -0.63 -17.76 -7.26
C LYS A 147 0.58 -17.51 -6.36
N ILE A 148 1.39 -16.52 -6.74
CA ILE A 148 2.47 -15.97 -5.92
C ILE A 148 2.38 -14.45 -5.86
N ASP A 149 2.60 -13.90 -4.67
CA ASP A 149 2.72 -12.46 -4.44
C ASP A 149 4.17 -12.12 -4.09
N LEU A 150 4.79 -11.21 -4.86
CA LEU A 150 6.19 -10.84 -4.66
C LEU A 150 6.37 -9.65 -3.70
N ASP A 151 5.30 -9.04 -3.21
CA ASP A 151 5.39 -7.87 -2.31
C ASP A 151 6.06 -8.21 -0.97
N SER A 152 6.03 -9.47 -0.55
CA SER A 152 6.71 -9.99 0.64
C SER A 152 7.92 -10.87 0.33
N ALA A 153 8.24 -11.07 -0.96
CA ALA A 153 9.44 -11.81 -1.36
C ALA A 153 10.69 -10.95 -1.11
N SER A 154 11.82 -11.58 -0.80
CA SER A 154 13.11 -10.88 -0.76
C SER A 154 13.58 -10.56 -2.18
N TYR A 155 14.01 -9.32 -2.41
CA TYR A 155 14.51 -8.87 -3.71
C TYR A 155 15.72 -9.70 -4.17
N ALA A 156 16.65 -10.01 -3.25
CA ALA A 156 17.83 -10.81 -3.53
C ALA A 156 17.52 -12.27 -3.95
N SER A 157 16.34 -12.78 -3.58
CA SER A 157 15.92 -14.15 -3.89
C SER A 157 14.87 -14.21 -5.01
N LEU A 158 14.55 -13.08 -5.64
CA LEU A 158 13.44 -12.95 -6.58
C LEU A 158 13.51 -13.97 -7.74
N GLU A 159 14.68 -14.08 -8.38
CA GLU A 159 14.88 -15.00 -9.50
C GLU A 159 14.69 -16.46 -9.09
N ILE A 160 15.24 -16.85 -7.94
CA ILE A 160 15.11 -18.21 -7.38
C ILE A 160 13.64 -18.52 -7.09
N ILE A 161 12.94 -17.59 -6.44
CA ILE A 161 11.52 -17.70 -6.09
C ILE A 161 10.67 -17.87 -7.36
N LEU A 162 10.88 -17.03 -8.37
CA LEU A 162 10.15 -17.10 -9.64
C LEU A 162 10.43 -18.41 -10.39
N LYS A 163 11.69 -18.86 -10.45
CA LYS A 163 12.04 -20.15 -11.05
C LYS A 163 11.36 -21.32 -10.32
N ALA A 164 11.39 -21.33 -9.00
CA ALA A 164 10.71 -22.36 -8.20
C ALA A 164 9.20 -22.36 -8.43
N PHE A 165 8.59 -21.17 -8.50
CA PHE A 165 7.18 -21.01 -8.82
C PHE A 165 6.86 -21.59 -10.22
N ILE A 166 7.65 -21.26 -11.23
CA ILE A 166 7.46 -21.77 -12.61
C ILE A 166 7.53 -23.31 -12.65
N ILE A 167 8.50 -23.90 -11.96
CA ILE A 167 8.65 -25.36 -11.87
C ILE A 167 7.40 -25.99 -11.27
N SER A 168 6.83 -25.36 -10.25
CA SER A 168 5.64 -25.85 -9.54
C SER A 168 4.33 -25.73 -10.33
N ILE A 169 4.29 -25.00 -11.44
CA ILE A 169 3.12 -24.95 -12.32
C ILE A 169 2.97 -26.33 -12.98
N PRO A 170 1.79 -26.98 -12.88
CA PRO A 170 1.55 -28.25 -13.55
C PRO A 170 1.51 -28.05 -15.07
N SER A 171 1.88 -29.07 -15.83
CA SER A 171 1.77 -29.03 -17.29
C SER A 171 0.30 -28.84 -17.72
N GLY A 172 0.06 -27.95 -18.68
CA GLY A 172 -1.27 -27.48 -19.04
C GLY A 172 -1.88 -26.45 -18.08
N GLY A 173 -1.19 -26.15 -16.98
CA GLY A 173 -1.66 -25.22 -15.95
C GLY A 173 -1.27 -23.77 -16.20
N GLN A 174 -1.82 -22.90 -15.35
CA GLN A 174 -1.52 -21.48 -15.31
C GLN A 174 -0.99 -21.06 -13.94
N GLY A 175 -0.16 -20.02 -13.93
CA GLY A 175 0.34 -19.35 -12.74
C GLY A 175 0.05 -17.84 -12.80
N LEU A 176 -0.28 -17.24 -11.67
CA LEU A 176 -0.44 -15.80 -11.48
C LEU A 176 0.72 -15.30 -10.63
N VAL A 177 1.49 -14.37 -11.19
CA VAL A 177 2.52 -13.63 -10.47
C VAL A 177 1.98 -12.22 -10.23
N GLU A 178 1.76 -11.88 -8.96
CA GLU A 178 1.32 -10.55 -8.59
C GLU A 178 2.41 -9.79 -7.85
N PHE A 179 2.55 -8.50 -8.15
CA PHE A 179 3.56 -7.67 -7.50
C PHE A 179 3.26 -6.18 -7.68
N SER A 180 3.70 -5.39 -6.73
CA SER A 180 3.65 -3.94 -6.75
C SER A 180 5.00 -3.38 -7.20
N VAL A 181 4.97 -2.28 -7.96
CA VAL A 181 6.16 -1.53 -8.38
C VAL A 181 5.93 -0.04 -8.19
N LEU A 182 7.00 0.72 -8.00
CA LEU A 182 6.94 2.18 -8.13
C LEU A 182 6.63 2.58 -9.56
N ALA A 183 5.81 3.60 -9.72
CA ALA A 183 5.52 4.15 -11.03
C ALA A 183 6.76 4.86 -11.62
N PRO A 184 7.03 4.76 -12.94
CA PRO A 184 8.28 5.23 -13.53
C PRO A 184 8.59 6.73 -13.32
N GLN A 185 7.56 7.54 -13.11
CA GLN A 185 7.69 8.99 -12.86
C GLN A 185 8.15 9.34 -11.44
N ILE A 186 8.10 8.38 -10.50
CA ILE A 186 8.51 8.61 -9.12
C ILE A 186 10.02 8.56 -9.04
N LYS A 187 10.65 9.72 -8.83
CA LYS A 187 12.10 9.83 -8.69
C LYS A 187 12.57 9.14 -7.41
N TRP A 188 13.70 8.45 -7.50
CA TRP A 188 14.39 7.91 -6.33
C TRP A 188 14.63 9.00 -5.29
N PHE A 189 14.36 8.66 -4.02
CA PHE A 189 14.54 9.54 -2.86
C PHE A 189 13.68 10.82 -2.81
N SER A 190 12.72 10.95 -3.72
CA SER A 190 11.71 12.01 -3.65
C SER A 190 10.81 11.88 -2.42
N THR A 191 10.01 12.91 -2.15
CA THR A 191 9.00 12.85 -1.08
C THR A 191 8.00 11.74 -1.37
N GLU A 192 7.55 11.63 -2.62
CA GLU A 192 6.61 10.63 -3.12
C GLU A 192 7.18 9.22 -2.94
N PHE A 193 8.48 9.01 -3.24
CA PHE A 193 9.17 7.74 -2.99
C PHE A 193 9.08 7.33 -1.51
N VAL A 194 9.35 8.26 -0.59
CA VAL A 194 9.28 7.98 0.85
C VAL A 194 7.85 7.68 1.30
N LEU A 195 6.87 8.43 0.78
CA LEU A 195 5.45 8.21 1.06
C LEU A 195 4.97 6.84 0.55
N CYS A 196 5.45 6.37 -0.59
CA CYS A 196 5.17 5.02 -1.09
C CYS A 196 5.82 3.94 -0.22
N ALA A 197 7.06 4.14 0.21
CA ALA A 197 7.78 3.17 1.04
C ALA A 197 7.10 2.90 2.39
N ILE A 198 6.39 3.89 2.95
CA ILE A 198 5.68 3.76 4.23
C ILE A 198 4.67 2.60 4.21
N SER A 199 3.92 2.39 3.12
CA SER A 199 2.92 1.30 3.06
C SER A 199 3.53 -0.10 3.03
N PHE A 200 4.74 -0.25 2.51
CA PHE A 200 5.40 -1.56 2.37
C PHE A 200 6.31 -1.88 3.55
N ARG A 201 6.82 -0.84 4.22
CA ARG A 201 7.61 -0.99 5.43
C ARG A 201 6.78 -1.44 6.64
N HIS A 202 5.48 -1.17 6.61
CA HIS A 202 4.54 -1.66 7.59
C HIS A 202 3.52 -2.56 6.88
N PRO A 203 3.81 -3.86 6.67
CA PRO A 203 2.96 -4.70 5.87
C PRO A 203 1.62 -4.94 6.55
N VAL A 204 0.59 -5.12 5.72
CA VAL A 204 -0.77 -5.43 6.16
C VAL A 204 -0.85 -6.87 6.72
N SER A 205 0.00 -7.77 6.21
CA SER A 205 0.19 -9.13 6.71
C SER A 205 1.20 -9.15 7.87
N ASN A 206 1.32 -10.30 8.54
CA ASN A 206 2.35 -10.52 9.57
C ASN A 206 3.73 -10.83 8.94
N ASP A 207 3.88 -10.60 7.64
CA ASP A 207 5.12 -10.91 6.92
C ASP A 207 6.19 -9.91 7.29
N THR A 208 7.45 -10.32 7.16
CA THR A 208 8.58 -9.41 7.30
C THR A 208 8.54 -8.38 6.16
N PRO A 209 8.62 -7.07 6.45
CA PRO A 209 8.63 -6.04 5.42
C PRO A 209 9.83 -6.21 4.48
N THR A 210 9.56 -6.35 3.18
CA THR A 210 10.61 -6.36 2.15
C THR A 210 10.53 -5.11 1.29
N PRO A 211 11.68 -4.54 0.86
CA PRO A 211 11.68 -3.37 0.00
C PRO A 211 11.42 -3.72 -1.46
N THR A 212 11.07 -4.97 -1.78
CA THR A 212 10.90 -5.48 -3.14
C THR A 212 10.00 -4.58 -3.99
N PRO A 213 8.83 -4.09 -3.52
CA PRO A 213 8.01 -3.17 -4.31
C PRO A 213 8.68 -1.85 -4.71
N MET A 214 9.71 -1.43 -3.97
CA MET A 214 10.48 -0.20 -4.25
C MET A 214 11.66 -0.45 -5.20
N LEU A 215 12.11 -1.69 -5.32
CA LEU A 215 13.26 -2.09 -6.15
C LEU A 215 12.83 -2.74 -7.47
N LEU A 216 11.64 -3.34 -7.49
CA LEU A 216 11.15 -4.13 -8.60
C LEU A 216 10.64 -3.26 -9.75
N SER A 217 10.80 -3.76 -10.97
CA SER A 217 10.16 -3.22 -12.16
C SER A 217 9.43 -4.32 -12.92
N LEU A 218 8.35 -3.96 -13.62
CA LEU A 218 7.63 -4.90 -14.49
C LEU A 218 8.58 -5.53 -15.52
N LYS A 219 9.44 -4.72 -16.14
CA LYS A 219 10.42 -5.18 -17.13
C LYS A 219 11.30 -6.30 -16.56
N HIS A 220 11.83 -6.12 -15.35
CA HIS A 220 12.70 -7.09 -14.71
C HIS A 220 11.99 -8.42 -14.43
N VAL A 221 10.74 -8.39 -13.95
CA VAL A 221 9.94 -9.61 -13.75
C VAL A 221 9.71 -10.32 -15.09
N ILE A 222 9.33 -9.59 -16.15
CA ILE A 222 9.11 -10.17 -17.48
C ILE A 222 10.40 -10.78 -18.04
N GLU A 223 11.55 -10.15 -17.85
CA GLU A 223 12.86 -10.69 -18.25
C GLU A 223 13.18 -12.01 -17.51
N ILE A 224 12.95 -12.07 -16.20
CA ILE A 224 13.15 -13.30 -15.42
C ILE A 224 12.21 -14.41 -15.92
N LEU A 225 10.92 -14.10 -16.08
CA LEU A 225 9.93 -15.07 -16.57
C LEU A 225 10.28 -15.55 -17.98
N SER A 226 10.71 -14.65 -18.88
CA SER A 226 11.07 -14.97 -20.27
C SER A 226 12.37 -15.78 -20.38
N SER A 227 13.37 -15.50 -19.54
CA SER A 227 14.62 -16.27 -19.54
C SER A 227 14.40 -17.70 -19.06
N ALA A 228 13.49 -17.91 -18.11
CA ALA A 228 13.03 -19.24 -17.71
C ALA A 228 12.32 -19.99 -18.86
N CYS A 229 11.71 -19.28 -19.83
CA CYS A 229 11.16 -19.90 -21.04
C CYS A 229 12.25 -20.45 -21.97
N THR A 230 13.44 -19.82 -22.00
CA THR A 230 14.53 -20.18 -22.93
C THR A 230 15.52 -21.20 -22.37
N SER A 231 15.45 -21.47 -21.06
CA SER A 231 16.38 -22.36 -20.39
C SER A 231 16.09 -23.81 -20.80
N SER A 232 16.94 -24.32 -21.71
CA SER A 232 16.97 -25.64 -22.36
C SER A 232 17.14 -26.83 -21.40
N LEU A 233 16.31 -26.93 -20.36
CA LEU A 233 16.04 -28.23 -19.73
C LEU A 233 15.16 -29.00 -20.72
N SER A 234 15.82 -29.87 -21.47
CA SER A 234 15.45 -30.51 -22.74
C SER A 234 14.07 -31.18 -22.86
N ASP A 235 13.25 -31.23 -21.80
CA ASP A 235 11.94 -31.90 -21.81
C ASP A 235 10.78 -31.00 -21.36
N LEU A 236 11.02 -29.73 -21.04
CA LEU A 236 9.96 -28.80 -20.61
C LEU A 236 9.59 -27.84 -21.74
N SER A 237 8.32 -27.88 -22.16
CA SER A 237 7.78 -26.90 -23.10
C SER A 237 7.95 -25.48 -22.53
N PRO A 238 8.38 -24.50 -23.36
CA PRO A 238 8.70 -23.17 -22.87
C PRO A 238 7.45 -22.53 -22.24
N LEU A 239 7.63 -21.94 -21.06
CA LEU A 239 6.60 -21.15 -20.40
C LEU A 239 6.12 -20.04 -21.35
N ARG A 240 4.84 -19.70 -21.32
CA ARG A 240 4.28 -18.59 -22.11
C ARG A 240 3.67 -17.55 -21.19
N ILE A 241 3.95 -16.28 -21.44
CA ILE A 241 3.25 -15.18 -20.78
C ILE A 241 1.94 -14.96 -21.55
N ILE A 242 0.81 -15.14 -20.88
CA ILE A 242 -0.53 -15.01 -21.47
C ILE A 242 -0.97 -13.55 -21.44
N SER A 243 -0.80 -12.90 -20.30
CA SER A 243 -1.23 -11.51 -20.10
C SER A 243 -0.41 -10.82 -19.03
N CYS A 244 -0.38 -9.50 -19.12
CA CYS A 244 0.19 -8.60 -18.12
C CYS A 244 -0.79 -7.46 -17.91
N THR A 245 -1.45 -7.44 -16.76
CA THR A 245 -2.55 -6.51 -16.49
C THR A 245 -2.23 -5.66 -15.28
N ASN A 246 -2.44 -4.34 -15.40
CA ASN A 246 -2.39 -3.45 -14.25
C ASN A 246 -3.69 -3.61 -13.46
N SER A 247 -3.58 -3.99 -12.18
CA SER A 247 -4.70 -4.28 -11.27
C SER A 247 -4.77 -3.29 -10.09
N SER A 248 -4.22 -2.08 -10.27
CA SER A 248 -4.09 -1.11 -9.18
C SER A 248 -5.45 -0.65 -8.65
N SER A 249 -6.42 -0.46 -9.54
CA SER A 249 -7.78 -0.02 -9.18
C SER A 249 -8.53 -1.10 -8.40
N GLU A 250 -8.47 -2.33 -8.88
CA GLU A 250 -9.06 -3.51 -8.25
C GLU A 250 -8.46 -3.76 -6.88
N ARG A 251 -7.12 -3.64 -6.77
CA ARG A 251 -6.41 -3.80 -5.50
C ARG A 251 -6.77 -2.69 -4.51
N SER A 252 -6.82 -1.44 -4.95
CA SER A 252 -7.24 -0.31 -4.11
C SER A 252 -8.66 -0.53 -3.58
N SER A 253 -9.59 -0.86 -4.47
CA SER A 253 -10.99 -1.15 -4.12
C SER A 253 -11.11 -2.32 -3.13
N ALA A 254 -10.34 -3.39 -3.33
CA ALA A 254 -10.33 -4.54 -2.43
C ALA A 254 -9.79 -4.19 -1.03
N LEU A 255 -8.75 -3.36 -0.93
CA LEU A 255 -8.22 -2.87 0.35
C LEU A 255 -9.28 -2.06 1.11
N CYS A 256 -9.98 -1.16 0.42
CA CYS A 256 -11.05 -0.36 1.00
C CYS A 256 -12.26 -1.21 1.40
N GLN A 257 -12.61 -2.23 0.61
CA GLN A 257 -13.67 -3.17 0.98
C GLN A 257 -13.33 -3.90 2.29
N VAL A 258 -12.08 -4.40 2.43
CA VAL A 258 -11.64 -5.09 3.65
C VAL A 258 -11.71 -4.19 4.88
N VAL A 259 -11.41 -2.90 4.73
CA VAL A 259 -11.55 -1.90 5.80
C VAL A 259 -13.03 -1.72 6.15
N ARG A 260 -13.90 -1.49 5.16
CA ARG A 260 -15.34 -1.31 5.36
C ARG A 260 -15.99 -2.51 6.04
N ASP A 261 -15.75 -3.71 5.53
CA ASP A 261 -16.33 -4.96 6.07
C ASP A 261 -15.95 -5.20 7.53
N ARG A 262 -14.72 -4.81 7.91
CA ARG A 262 -14.24 -4.95 9.28
C ARG A 262 -14.72 -3.84 10.20
N ASP A 263 -14.87 -2.61 9.70
CA ASP A 263 -15.41 -1.50 10.48
C ASP A 263 -16.91 -1.68 10.76
N SER A 264 -17.66 -2.34 9.87
CA SER A 264 -19.09 -2.69 10.06
C SER A 264 -19.34 -3.90 10.97
N GLY A 265 -18.34 -4.74 11.22
CA GLY A 265 -18.50 -5.97 12.00
C GLY A 265 -18.31 -5.75 13.51
N GLU A 266 -19.41 -5.65 14.28
CA GLU A 266 -19.39 -5.47 15.75
C GLU A 266 -18.57 -6.54 16.50
N GLY A 267 -18.50 -7.77 15.99
CA GLY A 267 -17.86 -8.90 16.69
C GLY A 267 -16.36 -9.10 16.47
N ARG A 268 -15.70 -8.33 15.59
CA ARG A 268 -14.30 -8.62 15.16
C ARG A 268 -13.21 -7.71 15.74
N ARG A 269 -13.58 -6.66 16.51
CA ARG A 269 -12.60 -5.80 17.22
C ARG A 269 -11.77 -6.57 18.27
N ASN A 270 -12.27 -7.72 18.73
CA ASN A 270 -11.70 -8.45 19.87
C ASN A 270 -10.50 -9.35 19.50
N ALA A 271 -10.27 -9.66 18.21
CA ALA A 271 -9.27 -10.68 17.83
C ALA A 271 -7.82 -10.16 17.71
N TYR A 272 -7.62 -8.85 17.53
CA TYR A 272 -6.28 -8.27 17.28
C TYR A 272 -5.88 -7.17 18.28
N GLY A 273 -6.77 -6.79 19.19
CA GLY A 273 -6.63 -5.56 19.96
C GLY A 273 -6.85 -4.33 19.08
N GLU A 274 -7.55 -3.34 19.63
CA GLU A 274 -7.97 -2.13 18.92
C GLU A 274 -6.80 -1.41 18.23
N GLY A 275 -5.66 -1.28 18.94
CA GLY A 275 -4.47 -0.61 18.40
C GLY A 275 -3.84 -1.31 17.19
N ALA A 276 -3.81 -2.64 17.16
CA ALA A 276 -3.23 -3.37 16.01
C ALA A 276 -4.13 -3.27 14.79
N TRP A 277 -5.46 -3.28 14.98
CA TRP A 277 -6.42 -3.03 13.91
C TRP A 277 -6.27 -1.62 13.34
N MET A 278 -6.20 -0.58 14.18
CA MET A 278 -6.09 0.81 13.71
C MET A 278 -4.82 1.04 12.88
N ARG A 279 -3.69 0.45 13.29
CA ARG A 279 -2.46 0.46 12.50
C ARG A 279 -2.66 -0.21 11.14
N LYS A 280 -3.17 -1.45 11.14
CA LYS A 280 -3.40 -2.23 9.91
C LYS A 280 -4.35 -1.53 8.95
N ARG A 281 -5.46 -0.99 9.46
CA ARG A 281 -6.42 -0.16 8.73
C ARG A 281 -5.75 1.04 8.08
N SER A 282 -4.98 1.81 8.85
CA SER A 282 -4.30 3.01 8.35
C SER A 282 -3.33 2.69 7.21
N ILE A 283 -2.59 1.58 7.33
CA ILE A 283 -1.69 1.09 6.28
C ILE A 283 -2.49 0.69 5.03
N MET A 284 -3.59 -0.06 5.19
CA MET A 284 -4.43 -0.47 4.04
C MET A 284 -4.97 0.74 3.28
N ILE A 285 -5.49 1.75 3.99
CA ILE A 285 -5.99 3.00 3.39
C ILE A 285 -4.85 3.75 2.71
N TRP A 286 -3.68 3.83 3.35
CA TRP A 286 -2.49 4.45 2.75
C TRP A 286 -2.05 3.76 1.47
N GLN A 287 -2.02 2.42 1.47
CA GLN A 287 -1.66 1.61 0.32
C GLN A 287 -2.68 1.79 -0.82
N ALA A 288 -3.97 1.82 -0.50
CA ALA A 288 -5.02 2.10 -1.47
C ALA A 288 -4.88 3.50 -2.09
N ALA A 289 -4.58 4.52 -1.28
CA ALA A 289 -4.37 5.88 -1.75
C ALA A 289 -3.15 6.00 -2.69
N VAL A 290 -2.00 5.41 -2.36
CA VAL A 290 -0.82 5.47 -3.26
C VAL A 290 -1.04 4.71 -4.58
N LEU A 291 -1.89 3.68 -4.58
CA LEU A 291 -2.33 2.99 -5.80
C LEU A 291 -3.26 3.87 -6.64
N GLN A 292 -4.21 4.56 -6.00
CA GLN A 292 -5.18 5.44 -6.68
C GLN A 292 -4.54 6.70 -7.26
N VAL A 293 -3.56 7.29 -6.55
CA VAL A 293 -2.73 8.39 -7.10
C VAL A 293 -1.85 7.90 -8.26
N GLY A 294 -1.63 6.59 -8.39
CA GLY A 294 -0.78 6.01 -9.43
C GLY A 294 0.72 6.16 -9.16
N TRP A 295 1.12 6.36 -7.91
CA TRP A 295 2.53 6.37 -7.50
C TRP A 295 3.10 4.95 -7.33
N VAL A 296 2.22 4.01 -6.98
CA VAL A 296 2.48 2.57 -6.96
C VAL A 296 1.54 1.93 -7.97
N GLN A 297 2.03 0.91 -8.67
CA GLN A 297 1.25 0.12 -9.61
C GLN A 297 1.27 -1.34 -9.19
N ARG A 298 0.10 -1.97 -9.15
CA ARG A 298 -0.03 -3.41 -8.95
C ARG A 298 -0.16 -4.10 -10.31
N TRP A 299 0.67 -5.10 -10.56
CA TRP A 299 0.65 -5.90 -11.78
C TRP A 299 0.27 -7.34 -11.48
N VAL A 300 -0.48 -7.94 -12.42
CA VAL A 300 -0.76 -9.38 -12.47
C VAL A 300 -0.23 -9.89 -13.80
N VAL A 301 0.75 -10.78 -13.74
CA VAL A 301 1.29 -11.48 -14.90
C VAL A 301 0.78 -12.91 -14.86
N VAL A 302 0.03 -13.30 -15.90
CA VAL A 302 -0.47 -14.66 -16.05
C VAL A 302 0.47 -15.42 -16.97
N VAL A 303 0.98 -16.55 -16.50
CA VAL A 303 1.84 -17.45 -17.26
C VAL A 303 1.17 -18.81 -17.43
N SER A 304 1.41 -19.49 -18.55
CA SER A 304 0.97 -20.86 -18.79
C SER A 304 2.14 -21.78 -19.09
N LYS A 305 2.05 -23.00 -18.58
CA LYS A 305 2.93 -24.10 -18.95
C LYS A 305 2.19 -25.01 -19.93
N PRO A 306 2.68 -25.19 -21.17
CA PRO A 306 2.00 -26.04 -22.15
C PRO A 306 1.90 -27.50 -21.70
N CYS A 307 0.92 -28.24 -22.22
CA CYS A 307 0.94 -29.70 -22.13
C CYS A 307 2.04 -30.27 -23.05
N PRO A 308 2.80 -31.29 -22.61
CA PRO A 308 3.71 -31.99 -23.51
C PRO A 308 2.91 -32.58 -24.68
N GLY A 309 3.34 -32.29 -25.90
CA GLY A 309 2.75 -32.85 -27.12
C GLY A 309 1.69 -31.99 -27.82
N THR A 310 1.26 -30.86 -27.25
CA THR A 310 0.42 -29.89 -27.97
C THR A 310 1.31 -29.03 -28.88
N ARG A 311 1.60 -29.52 -30.09
CA ARG A 311 2.21 -28.69 -31.14
C ARG A 311 1.17 -27.67 -31.58
N GLY A 312 1.41 -26.41 -31.21
CA GLY A 312 0.65 -25.25 -31.69
C GLY A 312 1.27 -24.67 -32.95
#